data_AF-A0A1Y1WZU3-F1
#
_entry.id   AF-A0A1Y1WZU3-F1
#
_cell.length_a   1.000
_cell.length_b   1.000
_cell.length_c   1.000
_cell.angle_alpha   90.00
_cell.angle_beta   90.00
_cell.angle_gamma   90.00
#
_symmetry.space_group_name_H-M   'P 1'
#
loop_
_entity.id
_entity.type
_entity.pdbx_description
1 polymer ?
#
loop_
_entity_poly.entity_id
_entity_poly.type
_entity_poly.pdbx_seq_one_letter_code
_entity_poly.pdbx_strand_id
1 'polypeptide(L)'
;MKEIEVSNNYIFALKKQSEKQLELIRKLEDHEKNLTNLLSIAEKENGNNMSLIETHKRKALELTELYNEQKDKLDKANKKFIEMSNIIKDKSMELESEIIKNRRLGEEINVSKKRIETLVKYENSGDSNLQKQLDEYKALLKCPSCNINFKNCVIIRCMHVFCKDCIKAITDSRQRKCPTCGESFGYQDIKQIFL
;
A
#
# COMPACT_ATOMS: atom_id res chain seq x y z
N MET A 1 107.34 -19.95 80.73
CA MET A 1 107.06 -18.58 80.25
C MET A 1 106.69 -18.55 78.76
N LYS A 2 107.52 -19.07 77.84
CA LYS A 2 107.19 -19.10 76.39
C LYS A 2 105.90 -19.85 76.01
N GLU A 3 105.59 -20.98 76.63
CA GLU A 3 104.35 -21.75 76.33
C GLU A 3 103.07 -21.04 76.78
N ILE A 4 103.12 -20.33 77.91
CA ILE A 4 102.00 -19.53 78.42
C ILE A 4 101.72 -18.35 77.47
N GLU A 5 102.78 -17.74 76.93
CA GLU A 5 102.69 -16.64 75.97
C GLU A 5 102.10 -17.08 74.61
N VAL A 6 102.52 -18.25 74.10
CA VAL A 6 101.94 -18.86 72.88
C VAL A 6 100.47 -19.24 73.09
N SER A 7 100.13 -19.83 74.24
CA SER A 7 98.74 -20.17 74.59
C SER A 7 97.86 -18.92 74.71
N ASN A 8 98.35 -17.85 75.35
CA ASN A 8 97.64 -16.58 75.45
C ASN A 8 97.44 -15.91 74.07
N ASN A 9 98.42 -15.97 73.18
CA ASN A 9 98.29 -15.49 71.80
C ASN A 9 97.24 -16.28 71.01
N TYR A 10 97.17 -17.60 71.20
CA TYR A 10 96.16 -18.44 70.56
C TYR A 10 94.75 -18.15 71.09
N ILE A 11 94.59 -17.97 72.41
CA ILE A 11 93.32 -17.57 73.04
C ILE A 11 92.87 -16.20 72.52
N PHE A 12 93.77 -15.24 72.37
CA PHE A 12 93.45 -13.92 71.81
C PHE A 12 93.00 -14.01 70.34
N ALA A 13 93.69 -14.81 69.52
CA ALA A 13 93.30 -15.03 68.13
C ALA A 13 91.92 -15.69 68.00
N LEU A 14 91.63 -16.69 68.83
CA LEU A 14 90.32 -17.35 68.88
C LEU A 14 89.20 -16.42 69.34
N LYS A 15 89.45 -15.57 70.35
CA LYS A 15 88.48 -14.55 70.78
C LYS A 15 88.16 -13.56 69.65
N LYS A 16 89.19 -13.04 68.98
CA LYS A 16 89.02 -12.14 67.82
C LYS A 16 88.28 -12.82 66.66
N GLN A 17 88.51 -14.11 66.44
CA GLN A 17 87.78 -14.89 65.44
C GLN A 17 86.31 -15.08 65.83
N SER A 18 86.04 -15.40 67.10
CA SER A 18 84.68 -15.54 67.64
C SER A 18 83.88 -14.23 67.54
N GLU A 19 84.50 -13.10 67.87
CA GLU A 19 83.88 -11.76 67.72
C GLU A 19 83.50 -11.46 66.26
N LYS A 20 84.39 -11.76 65.31
CA LYS A 20 84.09 -11.62 63.87
C LYS A 20 82.96 -12.53 63.41
N GLN A 21 82.91 -13.77 63.92
CA GLN A 21 81.83 -14.71 63.62
C GLN A 21 80.50 -14.21 64.18
N LEU A 22 80.47 -13.67 65.41
CA LEU A 22 79.26 -13.07 65.99
C LEU A 22 78.77 -11.85 65.20
N GLU A 23 79.67 -10.99 64.72
CA GLU A 23 79.30 -9.86 63.86
C GLU A 23 78.73 -10.33 62.52
N LEU A 24 79.31 -11.37 61.92
CA LEU A 24 78.79 -11.97 60.70
C LEU A 24 77.40 -12.59 60.91
N ILE A 25 77.19 -13.31 62.01
CA ILE A 25 75.89 -13.90 62.38
C ILE A 25 74.83 -12.80 62.50
N ARG A 26 75.12 -11.69 63.21
CA ARG A 26 74.19 -10.56 63.31
C ARG A 26 73.81 -9.98 61.94
N LYS A 27 74.80 -9.82 61.04
CA LYS A 27 74.53 -9.35 59.68
C LYS A 27 73.66 -10.32 58.89
N LEU A 28 73.87 -11.63 59.06
CA LEU A 28 73.05 -12.66 58.43
C LEU A 28 71.62 -12.65 58.98
N GLU A 29 71.43 -12.52 60.29
CA GLU A 29 70.10 -12.42 60.92
C GLU A 29 69.33 -11.18 60.44
N ASP A 30 69.99 -10.03 60.32
CA ASP A 30 69.38 -8.81 59.77
C ASP A 30 69.04 -8.98 58.28
N HIS A 31 69.89 -9.67 57.52
CA HIS A 31 69.61 -9.98 56.12
C HIS A 31 68.43 -10.95 55.98
N GLU A 32 68.33 -11.97 56.83
CA GLU A 32 67.22 -12.93 56.86
C GLU A 32 65.88 -12.24 57.19
N LYS A 33 65.87 -11.32 58.17
CA LYS A 33 64.70 -10.49 58.47
C LYS A 33 64.28 -9.64 57.28
N ASN A 34 65.24 -9.02 56.60
CA ASN A 34 64.97 -8.21 55.41
C ASN A 34 64.40 -9.05 54.27
N LEU A 35 64.98 -10.22 53.99
CA LEU A 35 64.48 -11.15 52.98
C LEU A 35 63.06 -11.65 53.31
N THR A 36 62.79 -11.97 54.58
CA THR A 36 61.46 -12.40 55.03
C THR A 36 60.42 -11.29 54.82
N ASN A 37 60.77 -10.03 55.12
CA ASN A 37 59.89 -8.89 54.86
C ASN A 37 59.62 -8.70 53.37
N LEU A 38 60.65 -8.80 52.52
CA LEU A 38 60.52 -8.68 51.06
C LEU A 38 59.64 -9.80 50.49
N LEU A 39 59.80 -11.04 50.97
CA LEU A 39 58.97 -12.17 50.57
C LEU A 39 57.50 -11.93 50.93
N SER A 40 57.21 -11.47 52.14
CA SER A 40 55.84 -11.16 52.57
C SER A 40 55.17 -10.08 51.71
N ILE A 41 55.92 -9.04 51.31
CA ILE A 41 55.42 -8.01 50.41
C ILE A 41 55.14 -8.61 49.02
N ALA A 42 56.08 -9.37 48.46
CA ALA A 42 55.94 -9.98 47.16
C ALA A 42 54.77 -10.98 47.10
N GLU A 43 54.55 -11.77 48.16
CA GLU A 43 53.41 -12.68 48.27
C GLU A 43 52.08 -11.93 48.29
N LYS A 44 52.01 -10.82 49.02
CA LYS A 44 50.81 -9.95 49.05
C LYS A 44 50.55 -9.31 47.69
N GLU A 45 51.57 -8.81 47.02
CA GLU A 45 51.46 -8.25 45.67
C GLU A 45 51.01 -9.30 44.66
N ASN A 46 51.56 -10.52 44.74
CA ASN A 46 51.14 -11.63 43.90
C ASN A 46 49.66 -11.97 44.13
N GLY A 47 49.20 -12.02 45.38
CA GLY A 47 47.78 -12.22 45.69
C GLY A 47 46.87 -11.13 45.10
N ASN A 48 47.28 -9.86 45.19
CA ASN A 48 46.56 -8.74 44.59
C ASN A 48 46.49 -8.86 43.06
N ASN A 49 47.62 -9.18 42.42
CA ASN A 49 47.71 -9.35 40.97
C ASN A 49 46.83 -10.51 40.48
N MET A 50 46.80 -11.64 41.21
CA MET A 50 45.93 -12.76 40.89
C MET A 50 44.45 -12.38 40.94
N SER A 51 44.02 -11.65 41.98
CA SER A 51 42.65 -11.15 42.11
C SER A 51 42.27 -10.16 40.99
N LEU A 52 43.21 -9.30 40.61
CA LEU A 52 43.04 -8.35 39.52
C LEU A 52 42.89 -9.07 38.16
N ILE A 53 43.74 -10.06 37.88
CA ILE A 53 43.67 -10.88 36.68
C ILE A 53 42.33 -11.59 36.58
N GLU A 54 41.85 -12.19 37.68
CA GLU A 54 40.57 -12.89 37.69
C GLU A 54 39.39 -11.95 37.40
N THR A 55 39.44 -10.73 37.97
CA THR A 55 38.45 -9.68 37.68
C THR A 55 38.47 -9.27 36.20
N HIS A 56 39.66 -9.12 35.61
CA HIS A 56 39.79 -8.78 34.19
C HIS A 56 39.33 -9.91 33.28
N LYS A 57 39.61 -11.18 33.61
CA LYS A 57 39.10 -12.35 32.87
C LYS A 57 37.58 -12.37 32.86
N ARG A 58 36.94 -12.17 34.01
CA ARG A 58 35.48 -12.11 34.10
C ARG A 58 34.90 -10.99 33.23
N LYS A 59 35.47 -9.77 33.30
CA LYS A 59 35.05 -8.65 32.45
C LYS A 59 35.26 -8.92 30.96
N ALA A 60 36.34 -9.60 30.58
CA ALA A 60 36.59 -9.95 29.19
C ALA A 60 35.53 -10.93 28.65
N LEU A 61 35.10 -11.89 29.46
CA LEU A 61 34.00 -12.80 29.12
C LEU A 61 32.67 -12.05 28.98
N GLU A 62 32.32 -11.22 29.96
CA GLU A 62 31.10 -10.39 29.91
C GLU A 62 31.05 -9.49 28.66
N LEU A 63 32.17 -8.84 28.32
CA LEU A 63 32.25 -8.01 27.12
C LEU A 63 32.14 -8.83 25.83
N THR A 64 32.68 -10.05 25.82
CA THR A 64 32.58 -10.96 24.66
C THR A 64 31.14 -11.43 24.47
N GLU A 65 30.44 -11.78 25.54
CA GLU A 65 29.03 -12.15 25.51
C GLU A 65 28.16 -10.99 25.01
N LEU A 66 28.36 -9.79 25.55
CA LEU A 66 27.65 -8.59 25.10
C LEU A 66 27.92 -8.27 23.63
N TYR A 67 29.18 -8.38 23.19
CA TYR A 67 29.54 -8.19 21.79
C TYR A 67 28.79 -9.17 20.87
N ASN A 68 28.76 -10.45 21.23
CA ASN A 68 28.05 -11.47 20.45
C ASN A 68 26.54 -11.21 20.41
N GLU A 69 25.94 -10.82 21.54
CA GLU A 69 24.51 -10.48 21.59
C GLU A 69 24.17 -9.27 20.71
N GLN A 70 25.00 -8.23 20.74
CA GLN A 70 24.80 -7.04 19.90
C GLN A 70 25.00 -7.35 18.42
N LYS A 71 25.98 -8.19 18.08
CA LYS A 71 26.20 -8.67 16.72
C LYS A 71 24.99 -9.46 16.20
N ASP A 72 24.45 -10.38 17.00
CA ASP A 72 23.24 -11.14 16.64
C ASP A 72 22.02 -10.23 16.42
N LYS A 73 21.84 -9.20 17.26
CA LYS A 73 20.78 -8.19 17.09
C LYS A 73 20.96 -7.42 15.79
N LEU A 74 22.18 -7.01 15.47
CA LEU A 74 22.52 -6.31 14.23
C LEU A 74 22.23 -7.18 13.00
N ASP A 75 22.66 -8.45 13.02
CA ASP A 75 22.44 -9.38 11.91
C ASP A 75 20.95 -9.64 11.67
N LYS A 76 20.16 -9.79 12.75
CA LYS A 76 18.69 -9.92 12.66
C LYS A 76 18.04 -8.65 12.10
N ALA A 77 18.48 -7.47 12.54
CA ALA A 77 17.97 -6.20 12.03
C ALA A 77 18.31 -6.00 10.55
N ASN A 78 19.54 -6.32 10.14
CA ASN A 78 19.98 -6.24 8.75
C ASN A 78 19.18 -7.19 7.84
N LYS A 79 18.93 -8.43 8.27
CA LYS A 79 18.07 -9.37 7.52
C LYS A 79 16.66 -8.81 7.30
N LYS A 80 16.04 -8.27 8.35
CA LYS A 80 14.71 -7.64 8.25
C LYS A 80 14.72 -6.40 7.34
N PHE A 81 15.78 -5.61 7.40
CA PHE A 81 15.94 -4.43 6.53
C PHE A 81 16.00 -4.83 5.06
N ILE A 82 16.80 -5.86 4.72
CA ILE A 82 16.92 -6.37 3.35
C ILE A 82 15.57 -6.92 2.86
N GLU A 83 14.88 -7.71 3.69
CA GLU A 83 13.56 -8.26 3.37
C GLU A 83 12.54 -7.14 3.10
N MET A 84 12.46 -6.14 3.98
CA MET A 84 11.58 -4.98 3.80
C MET A 84 11.94 -4.17 2.54
N SER A 85 13.23 -3.99 2.27
CA SER A 85 13.69 -3.28 1.07
C SER A 85 13.26 -3.99 -0.22
N ASN A 86 13.31 -5.33 -0.23
CA ASN A 86 12.83 -6.12 -1.36
C ASN A 86 11.31 -6.00 -1.53
N ILE A 87 10.55 -6.10 -0.44
CA ILE A 87 9.08 -5.92 -0.48
C ILE A 87 8.70 -4.54 -1.02
N ILE A 88 9.37 -3.48 -0.57
CA ILE A 88 9.14 -2.13 -1.06
C ILE A 88 9.43 -2.05 -2.56
N LYS A 89 10.57 -2.61 -3.00
CA LYS A 89 10.94 -2.63 -4.43
C LYS A 89 9.89 -3.34 -5.28
N ASP A 90 9.45 -4.52 -4.86
CA ASP A 90 8.43 -5.30 -5.58
C ASP A 90 7.10 -4.55 -5.63
N LYS A 91 6.69 -3.93 -4.51
CA LYS A 91 5.45 -3.16 -4.46
C LYS A 91 5.51 -1.88 -5.31
N SER A 92 6.67 -1.22 -5.36
CA SER A 92 6.89 -0.08 -6.26
C SER A 92 6.74 -0.49 -7.72
N MET A 93 7.34 -1.61 -8.13
CA MET A 93 7.21 -2.13 -9.50
C MET A 93 5.75 -2.50 -9.84
N GLU A 94 5.04 -3.13 -8.90
CA GLU A 94 3.62 -3.47 -9.08
C GLU A 94 2.75 -2.21 -9.20
N LEU A 95 3.00 -1.20 -8.38
CA LEU A 95 2.29 0.08 -8.44
C LEU A 95 2.52 0.80 -9.78
N GLU A 96 3.76 0.82 -10.28
CA GLU A 96 4.08 1.40 -11.59
C GLU A 96 3.35 0.69 -12.72
N SER A 97 3.32 -0.65 -12.70
CA SER A 97 2.57 -1.45 -13.67
C SER A 97 1.06 -1.13 -13.62
N GLU A 98 0.48 -1.02 -12.42
CA GLU A 98 -0.94 -0.73 -12.24
C GLU A 98 -1.30 0.71 -12.68
N ILE A 99 -0.39 1.68 -12.49
CA ILE A 99 -0.55 3.05 -13.00
C ILE A 99 -0.64 3.04 -14.53
N ILE A 100 0.25 2.31 -15.21
CA ILE A 100 0.25 2.20 -16.67
C ILE A 100 -1.05 1.53 -17.16
N LYS A 101 -1.48 0.46 -16.49
CA LYS A 101 -2.72 -0.24 -16.82
C LYS A 101 -3.95 0.65 -16.63
N ASN A 102 -4.05 1.37 -15.53
CA ASN A 102 -5.14 2.31 -15.28
C ASN A 102 -5.18 3.43 -16.31
N ARG A 103 -4.02 3.93 -16.74
CA ARG A 103 -3.94 4.93 -17.81
C ARG A 103 -4.53 4.40 -19.13
N ARG A 104 -4.16 3.18 -19.54
CA ARG A 104 -4.71 2.52 -20.75
C ARG A 104 -6.22 2.32 -20.65
N LEU A 105 -6.71 1.82 -19.51
CA LEU A 105 -8.15 1.66 -19.28
C LEU A 105 -8.89 3.02 -19.33
N GLY A 106 -8.29 4.08 -18.79
CA GLY A 106 -8.84 5.43 -18.91
C GLY A 106 -8.95 5.93 -20.36
N GLU A 107 -7.94 5.64 -21.19
CA GLU A 107 -7.96 5.93 -22.62
C GLU A 107 -9.06 5.13 -23.35
N GLU A 108 -9.18 3.83 -23.07
CA GLU A 108 -10.23 2.95 -23.63
C GLU A 108 -11.64 3.38 -23.25
N ILE A 109 -11.85 3.80 -22.00
CA ILE A 109 -13.12 4.36 -21.53
C ILE A 109 -13.47 5.63 -22.31
N ASN A 110 -12.50 6.52 -22.51
CA ASN A 110 -12.73 7.77 -23.27
C ASN A 110 -13.08 7.50 -24.74
N VAL A 111 -12.42 6.52 -25.38
CA VAL A 111 -12.75 6.10 -26.74
C VAL A 111 -14.17 5.53 -26.80
N SER A 112 -14.52 4.65 -25.85
CA SER A 112 -15.83 4.02 -25.78
C SER A 112 -16.94 5.06 -25.55
N LYS A 113 -16.72 6.03 -24.67
CA LYS A 113 -17.64 7.17 -24.44
C LYS A 113 -17.89 7.97 -25.71
N LYS A 114 -16.83 8.35 -26.45
CA LYS A 114 -16.97 9.06 -27.74
C LYS A 114 -17.75 8.24 -28.77
N ARG A 115 -17.54 6.92 -28.82
CA ARG A 115 -18.30 6.02 -29.70
C ARG A 115 -19.78 6.00 -29.33
N ILE A 116 -20.11 5.88 -28.04
CA ILE A 116 -21.49 5.95 -27.55
C ILE A 116 -22.13 7.29 -27.91
N GLU A 117 -21.45 8.42 -27.65
CA GLU A 117 -21.97 9.75 -27.99
C GLU A 117 -22.26 9.89 -29.50
N THR A 118 -21.41 9.30 -30.34
CA THR A 118 -21.60 9.33 -31.80
C THR A 118 -22.82 8.50 -32.22
N LEU A 119 -22.99 7.31 -31.64
CA LEU A 119 -24.16 6.45 -31.91
C LEU A 119 -25.46 7.12 -31.45
N VAL A 120 -25.48 7.70 -30.25
CA VAL A 120 -26.63 8.43 -29.72
C VAL A 120 -26.99 9.62 -30.62
N LYS A 121 -26.00 10.36 -31.14
CA LYS A 121 -26.27 11.43 -32.12
C LYS A 121 -26.87 10.88 -33.42
N TYR A 122 -26.38 9.74 -33.90
CA TYR A 122 -26.88 9.13 -35.13
C TYR A 122 -28.32 8.62 -34.98
N GLU A 123 -28.64 7.92 -33.89
CA GLU A 123 -30.01 7.47 -33.57
C GLU A 123 -30.99 8.65 -33.53
N ASN A 124 -30.65 9.72 -32.80
CA ASN A 124 -31.51 10.89 -32.70
C ASN A 124 -31.72 11.64 -34.04
N SER A 125 -30.76 11.55 -34.97
CA SER A 125 -30.80 12.25 -36.26
C SER A 125 -31.61 11.47 -37.31
N GLY A 126 -31.50 10.14 -37.34
CA GLY A 126 -32.24 9.29 -38.26
C GLY A 126 -33.73 9.19 -37.92
N ASP A 127 -34.05 9.14 -36.64
CA ASP A 127 -35.42 8.91 -36.17
C ASP A 127 -36.30 10.17 -36.26
N SER A 128 -35.73 11.37 -36.08
CA SER A 128 -36.50 12.61 -36.13
C SER A 128 -37.12 12.89 -37.51
N ASN A 129 -36.40 12.60 -38.59
CA ASN A 129 -36.90 12.83 -39.95
C ASN A 129 -37.93 11.76 -40.36
N LEU A 130 -37.66 10.49 -40.01
CA LEU A 130 -38.58 9.40 -40.26
C LEU A 130 -39.88 9.54 -39.44
N GLN A 131 -39.78 9.96 -38.19
CA GLN A 131 -40.94 10.20 -37.32
C GLN A 131 -41.81 11.36 -37.84
N LYS A 132 -41.19 12.44 -38.33
CA LYS A 132 -41.93 13.54 -38.99
C LYS A 132 -42.66 13.05 -40.24
N GLN A 133 -42.00 12.28 -41.10
CA GLN A 133 -42.64 11.70 -42.29
C GLN A 133 -43.79 10.76 -41.90
N LEU A 134 -43.63 9.94 -40.86
CA LEU A 134 -44.71 9.09 -40.35
C LEU A 134 -45.90 9.90 -39.82
N ASP A 135 -45.64 11.01 -39.13
CA ASP A 135 -46.70 11.87 -38.61
C ASP A 135 -47.44 12.61 -39.73
N GLU A 136 -46.72 13.06 -40.77
CA GLU A 136 -47.30 13.63 -41.99
C GLU A 136 -48.19 12.61 -42.72
N TYR A 137 -47.71 11.37 -42.93
CA TYR A 137 -48.52 10.32 -43.55
C TYR A 137 -49.74 9.94 -42.70
N LYS A 138 -49.60 9.84 -41.37
CA LYS A 138 -50.74 9.60 -40.47
C LYS A 138 -51.76 10.74 -40.53
N ALA A 139 -51.32 11.99 -40.64
CA ALA A 139 -52.22 13.14 -40.76
C ALA A 139 -53.09 13.08 -42.02
N LEU A 140 -52.55 12.61 -43.15
CA LEU A 140 -53.33 12.42 -44.39
C LEU A 140 -54.49 11.42 -44.25
N LEU A 141 -54.35 10.43 -43.36
CA LEU A 141 -55.37 9.42 -43.12
C LEU A 141 -56.44 9.86 -42.10
N LYS A 142 -56.21 10.95 -41.37
CA LYS A 142 -57.17 11.46 -40.39
C LYS A 142 -58.32 12.21 -41.06
N CYS A 143 -59.50 12.12 -40.45
CA CYS A 143 -60.71 12.81 -40.87
C CYS A 143 -60.49 14.32 -40.81
N PRO A 144 -60.68 15.07 -41.91
CA PRO A 144 -60.43 16.51 -41.94
C PRO A 144 -61.40 17.32 -41.06
N SER A 145 -62.52 16.71 -40.64
CA SER A 145 -63.50 17.38 -39.79
C SER A 145 -63.14 17.36 -38.31
N CYS A 146 -62.43 16.34 -37.81
CA CYS A 146 -62.07 16.24 -36.39
C CYS A 146 -60.57 16.15 -36.14
N ASN A 147 -59.75 15.85 -37.15
CA ASN A 147 -58.31 15.61 -37.05
C ASN A 147 -57.91 14.59 -35.98
N ILE A 148 -58.85 13.72 -35.58
CA ILE A 148 -58.68 12.72 -34.51
C ILE A 148 -58.85 11.32 -35.10
N ASN A 149 -60.04 10.99 -35.62
CA ASN A 149 -60.36 9.65 -36.11
C ASN A 149 -59.89 9.45 -37.56
N PHE A 150 -59.59 8.22 -37.93
CA PHE A 150 -59.25 7.87 -39.31
C PHE A 150 -60.45 7.96 -40.25
N LYS A 151 -60.15 8.29 -41.50
CA LYS A 151 -61.08 8.24 -42.64
C LYS A 151 -61.57 6.81 -42.83
N ASN A 152 -62.88 6.59 -42.77
CA ASN A 152 -63.49 5.28 -43.00
C ASN A 152 -64.87 5.38 -43.67
N CYS A 153 -65.26 6.57 -44.12
CA CYS A 153 -66.55 6.83 -44.71
C CYS A 153 -66.46 7.87 -45.83
N VAL A 154 -67.02 7.57 -47.00
CA VAL A 154 -67.05 8.45 -48.18
C VAL A 154 -68.46 8.89 -48.50
N ILE A 155 -68.60 10.15 -48.92
CA ILE A 155 -69.84 10.68 -49.51
C ILE A 155 -69.73 10.51 -51.04
N ILE A 156 -70.47 9.58 -51.64
CA ILE A 156 -70.35 9.23 -53.08
C ILE A 156 -70.61 10.44 -53.99
N ARG A 157 -71.44 11.39 -53.55
CA ARG A 157 -71.81 12.57 -54.36
C ARG A 157 -70.65 13.50 -54.68
N CYS A 158 -69.71 13.65 -53.75
CA CYS A 158 -68.57 14.57 -53.89
C CYS A 158 -67.21 13.92 -53.60
N MET A 159 -67.18 12.62 -53.30
CA MET A 159 -66.00 11.80 -53.01
C MET A 159 -65.14 12.27 -51.83
N HIS A 160 -65.63 13.19 -51.01
CA HIS A 160 -64.96 13.58 -49.77
C HIS A 160 -65.10 12.49 -48.70
N VAL A 161 -64.00 12.26 -47.98
CA VAL A 161 -63.84 11.15 -47.03
C VAL A 161 -63.62 11.68 -45.62
N PHE A 162 -64.35 11.11 -44.66
CA PHE A 162 -64.37 11.50 -43.26
C PHE A 162 -64.44 10.24 -42.36
N CYS A 163 -64.45 10.43 -41.04
CA CYS A 163 -64.79 9.36 -40.13
C CYS A 163 -66.32 9.21 -40.01
N LYS A 164 -66.75 7.99 -39.71
CA LYS A 164 -68.14 7.61 -39.51
C LYS A 164 -68.83 8.45 -38.44
N ASP A 165 -68.11 8.82 -37.38
CA ASP A 165 -68.68 9.61 -36.27
C ASP A 165 -69.04 11.03 -36.71
N CYS A 166 -68.15 11.69 -37.47
CA CYS A 166 -68.41 13.02 -38.02
C CYS A 166 -69.58 13.00 -39.01
N ILE A 167 -69.60 12.01 -39.93
CA ILE A 167 -70.71 11.88 -40.88
C ILE A 167 -72.03 11.58 -40.18
N LYS A 168 -72.04 10.71 -39.17
CA LYS A 168 -73.24 10.39 -38.40
C LYS A 168 -73.78 11.63 -37.68
N ALA A 169 -72.91 12.39 -37.00
CA ALA A 169 -73.31 13.62 -36.30
C ALA A 169 -73.99 14.64 -37.23
N ILE A 170 -73.49 14.80 -38.46
CA ILE A 170 -74.07 15.70 -39.47
C ILE A 170 -75.38 15.15 -40.03
N THR A 171 -75.45 13.82 -40.21
CA THR A 171 -76.66 13.21 -40.77
C THR A 171 -77.82 13.24 -39.77
N ASP A 172 -77.50 13.14 -38.48
CA ASP A 172 -78.43 13.26 -37.35
C ASP A 172 -78.90 14.71 -37.13
N SER A 173 -78.05 15.72 -37.42
CA SER A 173 -78.37 17.15 -37.24
C SER A 173 -79.32 17.75 -38.29
N ARG A 174 -79.87 16.93 -39.20
CA ARG A 174 -80.73 17.32 -40.34
C ARG A 174 -80.11 18.33 -41.33
N GLN A 175 -78.88 18.79 -41.11
CA GLN A 175 -78.12 19.67 -42.01
C GLN A 175 -77.15 18.85 -42.87
N ARG A 176 -77.69 18.00 -43.76
CA ARG A 176 -76.93 17.00 -44.53
C ARG A 176 -76.13 17.62 -45.69
N LYS A 177 -75.12 18.42 -45.36
CA LYS A 177 -74.18 19.05 -46.30
C LYS A 177 -72.76 18.59 -46.00
N CYS A 178 -71.97 18.33 -47.03
CA CYS A 178 -70.59 17.89 -46.89
C CYS A 178 -69.75 18.97 -46.18
N PRO A 179 -68.99 18.64 -45.12
CA PRO A 179 -68.12 19.61 -44.42
C PRO A 179 -67.06 20.27 -45.28
N THR A 180 -66.62 19.60 -46.36
CA THR A 180 -65.54 20.12 -47.22
C THR A 180 -66.07 21.01 -48.34
N CYS A 181 -67.17 20.64 -49.00
CA CYS A 181 -67.65 21.34 -50.20
C CYS A 181 -69.09 21.86 -50.12
N GLY A 182 -69.83 21.56 -49.05
CA GLY A 182 -71.21 22.02 -48.86
C GLY A 182 -72.27 21.27 -49.69
N GLU A 183 -71.88 20.31 -50.53
CA GLU A 183 -72.77 19.51 -51.36
C GLU A 183 -73.79 18.74 -50.50
N SER A 184 -75.07 18.77 -50.87
CA SER A 184 -76.13 18.06 -50.15
C SER A 184 -76.04 16.55 -50.40
N PHE A 185 -76.25 15.72 -49.37
CA PHE A 185 -76.21 14.26 -49.49
C PHE A 185 -77.29 13.55 -48.67
N GLY A 186 -77.69 12.34 -49.09
CA GLY A 186 -78.62 11.48 -48.36
C GLY A 186 -77.93 10.29 -47.68
N TYR A 187 -78.68 9.53 -46.88
CA TYR A 187 -78.17 8.31 -46.23
C TYR A 187 -77.63 7.26 -47.23
N GLN A 188 -78.22 7.21 -48.44
CA GLN A 188 -77.81 6.27 -49.48
C GLN A 188 -76.45 6.62 -50.12
N ASP A 189 -76.05 7.90 -50.03
CA ASP A 189 -74.79 8.42 -50.57
C ASP A 189 -73.60 8.20 -49.62
N ILE A 190 -73.83 7.58 -48.46
CA ILE A 190 -72.80 7.31 -47.45
C ILE A 190 -72.33 5.86 -47.61
N LYS A 191 -71.04 5.66 -47.87
CA LYS A 191 -70.44 4.32 -47.93
C LYS A 191 -69.27 4.21 -46.97
N GLN A 192 -69.16 3.05 -46.35
CA GLN A 192 -67.99 2.71 -45.55
C GLN A 192 -66.85 2.30 -46.50
N ILE A 193 -65.66 2.77 -46.20
CA ILE A 193 -64.42 2.39 -46.90
C ILE A 193 -63.38 1.93 -45.89
N PHE A 194 -62.40 1.17 -46.36
CA PHE A 194 -61.27 0.68 -45.57
C PHE A 194 -59.99 1.14 -46.29
N LEU A 195 -59.12 1.84 -45.57
CA LEU A 195 -57.87 2.44 -46.05
C LEU A 195 -56.67 1.69 -45.46
#